data_AF-A0A963TYA1-F1
#
_entry.id   AF-A0A963TYA1-F1
#
_cell.length_a   1.000
_cell.length_b   1.000
_cell.length_c   1.000
_cell.angle_alpha   90.00
_cell.angle_beta   90.00
_cell.angle_gamma   90.00
#
_symmetry.space_group_name_H-M   'P 1'
#
loop_
_entity.id
_entity.type
_entity.pdbx_description
1 polymer ?
#
loop_
_entity_poly.entity_id
_entity_poly.type
_entity_poly.pdbx_seq_one_letter_code
_entity_poly.pdbx_strand_id
1 'polypeptide(L)'
;MDTNVRSAGERRAQLQLDAASIGIDEAFISLMVDEFYTRVRENPLIGPIFDDAIGDNWTAHLAKMKLFWASVALNAGLYSGKPMDAHRRLEGVQPWHFNIWLALFRATLDDIAPTPAVKLYFVERAERIAQSLQLGMFGVPGIARKKDG
;
A
#
# COMPACT_ATOMS: atom_id res chain seq x y z
N MET A 1 8.64 -21.05 34.66
CA MET A 1 8.06 -21.08 33.31
C MET A 1 8.41 -19.73 32.70
N ASP A 2 9.57 -19.66 32.06
CA ASP A 2 10.15 -18.41 31.61
C ASP A 2 9.50 -17.99 30.30
N THR A 3 8.60 -17.02 30.39
CA THR A 3 8.09 -16.29 29.23
C THR A 3 9.24 -15.47 28.66
N ASN A 4 9.98 -16.04 27.72
CA ASN A 4 11.00 -15.31 26.97
C ASN A 4 10.29 -14.29 26.04
N VAL A 5 10.10 -13.08 26.56
CA VAL A 5 9.58 -11.93 25.82
C VAL A 5 10.68 -11.46 24.88
N ARG A 6 10.62 -11.90 23.61
CA ARG A 6 11.50 -11.41 22.55
C ARG A 6 11.48 -9.88 22.50
N SER A 7 12.61 -9.23 22.30
CA SER A 7 12.70 -7.78 22.09
C SER A 7 11.99 -7.36 20.79
N ALA A 8 11.68 -6.07 20.65
CA ALA A 8 11.09 -5.55 19.40
C ALA A 8 12.00 -5.78 18.18
N GLY A 9 13.32 -5.75 18.38
CA GLY A 9 14.31 -6.03 17.34
C GLY A 9 14.27 -7.49 16.88
N GLU A 10 14.18 -8.45 17.80
CA GLU A 10 14.11 -9.88 17.47
C GLU A 10 12.79 -10.25 16.75
N ARG A 11 11.67 -9.65 17.16
CA ARG A 11 10.40 -9.81 16.43
C ARG A 11 10.50 -9.30 15.00
N ARG A 12 11.17 -8.16 14.79
CA ARG A 12 11.37 -7.58 13.45
C ARG A 12 12.29 -8.44 12.58
N ALA A 13 13.40 -8.93 13.13
CA ALA A 13 14.30 -9.83 12.41
C ALA A 13 13.58 -11.13 12.00
N GLN A 14 12.76 -11.71 12.89
CA GLN A 14 11.96 -12.89 12.55
C GLN A 14 10.98 -12.61 11.40
N LEU A 15 10.25 -11.51 11.43
CA LEU A 15 9.33 -11.14 10.35
C LEU A 15 10.05 -10.96 9.00
N GLN A 16 11.26 -10.39 9.02
CA GLN A 16 12.08 -10.25 7.82
C GLN A 16 12.55 -11.61 7.29
N LEU A 17 12.96 -12.52 8.17
CA LEU A 17 13.32 -13.88 7.79
C LEU A 17 12.12 -14.65 7.24
N ASP A 18 10.95 -14.52 7.87
CA ASP A 18 9.73 -15.19 7.44
C ASP A 18 9.29 -14.66 6.06
N ALA A 19 9.34 -13.34 5.84
CA ALA A 19 9.04 -12.72 4.55
C ALA A 19 10.05 -13.15 3.46
N ALA A 20 11.34 -13.13 3.77
CA ALA A 20 12.38 -13.59 2.84
C ALA A 20 12.22 -15.08 2.50
N SER A 21 11.80 -15.92 3.47
CA SER A 21 11.61 -17.36 3.27
C SER A 21 10.53 -17.69 2.24
N ILE A 22 9.58 -16.77 2.00
CA ILE A 22 8.54 -16.90 0.99
C ILE A 22 8.83 -16.08 -0.28
N GLY A 23 10.02 -15.48 -0.41
CA GLY A 23 10.45 -14.73 -1.59
C GLY A 23 10.07 -13.25 -1.58
N ILE A 24 9.82 -12.66 -0.40
CA ILE A 24 9.60 -11.21 -0.26
C ILE A 24 10.91 -10.55 0.20
N ASP A 25 11.55 -9.84 -0.72
CA ASP A 25 12.74 -9.03 -0.46
C ASP A 25 12.60 -7.62 -1.05
N GLU A 26 13.62 -6.78 -0.84
CA GLU A 26 13.63 -5.40 -1.34
C GLU A 26 13.58 -5.32 -2.87
N ALA A 27 14.18 -6.29 -3.58
CA ALA A 27 14.19 -6.33 -5.03
C ALA A 27 12.78 -6.60 -5.58
N PHE A 28 12.08 -7.59 -5.01
CA PHE A 28 10.70 -7.88 -5.35
C PHE A 28 9.78 -6.70 -5.04
N ILE A 29 9.95 -6.05 -3.88
CA ILE A 29 9.16 -4.86 -3.52
C ILE A 29 9.40 -3.72 -4.51
N SER A 30 10.65 -3.48 -4.92
CA SER A 30 10.96 -2.46 -5.93
C SER A 30 10.26 -2.76 -7.25
N LEU A 31 10.38 -4.00 -7.75
CA LEU A 31 9.71 -4.44 -8.98
C LEU A 31 8.20 -4.27 -8.88
N MET A 32 7.59 -4.72 -7.78
CA MET A 32 6.16 -4.61 -7.54
C MET A 32 5.69 -3.16 -7.59
N VAL A 33 6.42 -2.23 -6.97
CA VAL A 33 6.07 -0.81 -7.00
C VAL A 33 6.20 -0.23 -8.41
N ASP A 34 7.30 -0.52 -9.10
CA ASP A 34 7.54 0.05 -10.44
C ASP A 34 6.49 -0.45 -11.46
N GLU A 35 6.20 -1.75 -11.48
CA GLU A 35 5.20 -2.35 -12.35
C GLU A 35 3.78 -1.86 -12.01
N PHE A 36 3.46 -1.79 -10.72
CA PHE A 36 2.15 -1.34 -10.28
C PHE A 36 1.88 0.11 -10.70
N TYR A 37 2.83 1.01 -10.47
CA TYR A 37 2.63 2.42 -10.79
C TYR A 37 2.74 2.73 -12.28
N THR A 38 3.42 1.89 -13.06
CA THR A 38 3.32 1.92 -14.53
C THR A 38 1.86 1.72 -14.95
N ARG A 39 1.19 0.68 -14.44
CA ARG A 39 -0.24 0.44 -14.72
C ARG A 39 -1.16 1.54 -14.21
N VAL A 40 -0.85 2.13 -13.05
CA VAL A 40 -1.63 3.25 -12.50
C VAL A 40 -1.58 4.45 -13.44
N ARG A 41 -0.39 4.84 -13.95
CA ARG A 41 -0.25 5.96 -14.89
C ARG A 41 -0.95 5.71 -16.22
N GLU A 42 -0.90 4.49 -16.72
CA GLU A 42 -1.54 4.12 -17.99
C GLU A 42 -3.06 4.01 -17.88
N ASN A 43 -3.62 3.91 -16.67
CA ASN A 43 -5.06 3.77 -16.49
C ASN A 43 -5.79 5.11 -16.74
N PRO A 44 -6.76 5.17 -17.66
CA PRO A 44 -7.40 6.44 -18.04
C PRO A 44 -8.31 7.03 -16.95
N LEU A 45 -8.71 6.25 -15.94
CA LEU A 45 -9.65 6.69 -14.90
C LEU A 45 -8.94 7.19 -13.65
N ILE A 46 -7.84 6.54 -13.25
CA ILE A 46 -7.09 6.93 -12.05
C ILE A 46 -5.75 7.59 -12.36
N GLY A 47 -5.14 7.35 -13.53
CA GLY A 47 -3.88 7.96 -13.95
C GLY A 47 -3.88 9.49 -13.81
N PRO A 48 -4.89 10.20 -14.35
CA PRO A 48 -4.97 11.66 -14.21
C PRO A 48 -5.02 12.14 -12.75
N ILE A 49 -5.67 11.40 -11.84
CA ILE A 49 -5.72 11.75 -10.41
C ILE A 49 -4.32 11.71 -9.80
N PHE A 50 -3.51 10.72 -10.17
CA PHE A 50 -2.14 10.62 -9.70
C PHE A 50 -1.23 11.66 -10.35
N ASP A 51 -1.35 11.88 -11.66
CA ASP A 51 -0.56 12.88 -12.37
C ASP A 51 -0.84 14.30 -11.86
N ASP A 52 -2.11 14.66 -11.61
CA ASP A 52 -2.49 15.95 -11.03
C ASP A 52 -1.93 16.14 -9.62
N ALA A 53 -1.92 15.07 -8.81
CA ALA A 53 -1.45 15.12 -7.42
C ALA A 53 0.08 15.08 -7.27
N ILE A 54 0.79 14.42 -8.19
CA ILE A 54 2.24 14.17 -8.12
C ILE A 54 3.02 15.17 -8.98
N GLY A 55 2.47 15.55 -10.14
CA GLY A 55 3.16 16.35 -11.15
C GLY A 55 4.47 15.69 -11.57
N ASP A 56 5.54 16.48 -11.66
CA ASP A 56 6.87 16.00 -12.08
C ASP A 56 7.60 15.14 -11.02
N ASN A 57 7.03 14.98 -9.81
CA ASN A 57 7.70 14.35 -8.68
C ASN A 57 7.56 12.81 -8.65
N TRP A 58 7.32 12.17 -9.79
CA TRP A 58 7.10 10.73 -9.89
C TRP A 58 8.25 9.91 -9.31
N THR A 59 9.51 10.28 -9.58
CA THR A 59 10.67 9.58 -9.02
C THR A 59 10.67 9.59 -7.48
N ALA A 60 10.37 10.73 -6.86
CA ALA A 60 10.29 10.85 -5.41
C ALA A 60 9.08 10.08 -4.85
N HIS A 61 7.96 10.08 -5.57
CA HIS A 61 6.78 9.31 -5.20
C HIS A 61 7.08 7.80 -5.19
N LEU A 62 7.68 7.26 -6.25
CA LEU A 62 8.03 5.84 -6.34
C LEU A 62 9.02 5.44 -5.24
N ALA A 63 10.05 6.25 -4.97
CA ALA A 63 10.97 6.00 -3.86
C ALA A 63 10.24 5.91 -2.51
N LYS A 64 9.30 6.82 -2.24
CA LYS A 64 8.46 6.80 -1.04
C LYS A 64 7.55 5.56 -0.99
N MET A 65 7.02 5.11 -2.12
CA MET A 65 6.17 3.92 -2.19
C MET A 65 6.94 2.63 -1.97
N LYS A 66 8.20 2.53 -2.45
CA LYS A 66 9.11 1.42 -2.13
C LYS A 66 9.35 1.32 -0.63
N LEU A 67 9.64 2.44 0.03
CA LEU A 67 9.79 2.48 1.49
C LEU A 67 8.49 2.14 2.23
N PHE A 68 7.35 2.61 1.75
CA PHE A 68 6.04 2.29 2.31
C PHE A 68 5.76 0.79 2.25
N TRP A 69 5.89 0.16 1.08
CA TRP A 69 5.62 -1.27 0.93
C TRP A 69 6.65 -2.15 1.63
N ALA A 70 7.92 -1.71 1.70
CA ALA A 70 8.92 -2.35 2.56
C ALA A 70 8.54 -2.25 4.04
N SER A 71 7.99 -1.13 4.50
CA SER A 71 7.50 -1.02 5.88
C SER A 71 6.31 -1.94 6.16
N VAL A 72 5.42 -2.12 5.18
CA VAL A 72 4.25 -3.00 5.26
C VAL A 72 4.64 -4.47 5.26
N ALA A 73 5.65 -4.85 4.46
CA ALA A 73 6.07 -6.22 4.29
C ALA A 73 7.11 -6.68 5.33
N LEU A 74 8.08 -5.83 5.63
CA LEU A 74 9.27 -6.17 6.41
C LEU A 74 9.27 -5.52 7.81
N ASN A 75 8.16 -4.87 8.19
CA ASN A 75 8.05 -4.03 9.38
C ASN A 75 9.24 -3.07 9.52
N ALA A 76 9.67 -2.51 8.37
CA ALA A 76 10.93 -1.81 8.28
C ALA A 76 10.98 -0.53 9.13
N GLY A 77 9.87 0.00 9.63
CA GLY A 77 9.85 1.25 10.42
C GLY A 77 10.48 2.46 9.70
N LEU A 78 10.81 2.31 8.42
CA LEU A 78 11.45 3.32 7.57
C LEU A 78 10.43 4.27 6.94
N TYR A 79 9.13 4.00 7.12
CA TYR A 79 8.06 4.86 6.66
C TYR A 79 7.46 5.62 7.85
N SER A 80 7.57 6.96 7.81
CA SER A 80 7.02 7.89 8.81
C SER A 80 5.90 8.77 8.26
N GLY A 81 5.37 8.43 7.08
CA GLY A 81 4.34 9.23 6.42
C GLY A 81 2.98 9.16 7.10
N LYS A 82 2.09 10.08 6.71
CA LYS A 82 0.67 10.11 7.12
C LYS A 82 -0.21 9.83 5.89
N PRO A 83 -0.43 8.56 5.50
CA PRO A 83 -1.18 8.22 4.29
C PRO A 83 -2.56 8.86 4.28
N MET A 84 -3.31 8.77 5.38
CA MET A 84 -4.68 9.29 5.47
C MET A 84 -4.77 10.79 5.14
N ASP A 85 -3.87 11.59 5.71
CA ASP A 85 -3.86 13.05 5.48
C ASP A 85 -3.57 13.41 4.03
N ALA A 86 -2.66 12.65 3.38
CA ALA A 86 -2.37 12.85 1.96
C ALA A 86 -3.59 12.53 1.09
N HIS A 87 -4.29 11.43 1.35
CA HIS A 87 -5.45 11.02 0.54
C HIS A 87 -6.68 11.91 0.77
N ARG A 88 -6.88 12.43 1.99
CA ARG A 88 -7.97 13.39 2.28
C ARG A 88 -7.85 14.74 1.57
N ARG A 89 -6.64 15.10 1.13
CA ARG A 89 -6.38 16.34 0.36
C ARG A 89 -6.64 16.15 -1.13
N LEU A 90 -6.85 14.93 -1.60
CA LEU A 90 -7.15 14.66 -3.00
C LEU A 90 -8.60 15.04 -3.30
N GLU A 91 -8.78 15.81 -4.36
CA GLU A 91 -10.08 16.13 -4.92
C GLU A 91 -10.44 15.13 -6.02
N GLY A 92 -11.74 14.98 -6.32
CA GLY A 92 -12.20 14.09 -7.39
C GLY A 92 -12.14 12.59 -7.07
N VAL A 93 -11.53 12.15 -5.97
CA VAL A 93 -11.47 10.74 -5.60
C VAL A 93 -12.82 10.23 -5.11
N GLN A 94 -13.31 9.15 -5.72
CA GLN A 94 -14.55 8.45 -5.38
C GLN A 94 -14.24 7.04 -4.86
N PRO A 95 -15.15 6.41 -4.09
CA PRO A 95 -14.94 5.04 -3.58
C PRO A 95 -14.58 4.02 -4.67
N TRP A 96 -15.19 4.12 -5.86
CA TRP A 96 -14.93 3.18 -6.95
C TRP A 96 -13.53 3.29 -7.56
N HIS A 97 -12.81 4.41 -7.38
CA HIS A 97 -11.40 4.50 -7.79
C HIS A 97 -10.52 3.52 -7.00
N PHE A 98 -10.85 3.25 -5.73
CA PHE A 98 -10.12 2.24 -4.94
C PHE A 98 -10.30 0.84 -5.51
N ASN A 99 -11.45 0.53 -6.11
CA ASN A 99 -11.67 -0.77 -6.75
C ASN A 99 -10.76 -0.94 -7.97
N ILE A 100 -10.59 0.11 -8.77
CA ILE A 100 -9.67 0.12 -9.91
C ILE A 100 -8.23 -0.05 -9.44
N TRP A 101 -7.82 0.74 -8.45
CA TRP A 101 -6.47 0.65 -7.87
C TRP A 101 -6.17 -0.75 -7.33
N LEU A 102 -7.12 -1.37 -6.60
CA LEU A 102 -6.98 -2.75 -6.10
C LEU A 102 -6.96 -3.79 -7.24
N ALA A 103 -7.74 -3.59 -8.30
CA ALA A 103 -7.74 -4.48 -9.46
C ALA A 103 -6.38 -4.44 -10.20
N LEU A 104 -5.82 -3.25 -10.42
CA LEU A 104 -4.49 -3.09 -11.01
C LEU A 104 -3.40 -3.69 -10.12
N PHE A 105 -3.51 -3.54 -8.80
CA PHE A 105 -2.56 -4.11 -7.85
C PHE A 105 -2.58 -5.64 -7.88
N ARG A 106 -3.77 -6.25 -7.90
CA ARG A 106 -3.93 -7.70 -8.08
C ARG A 106 -3.35 -8.18 -9.40
N ALA A 107 -3.68 -7.50 -10.50
CA ALA A 107 -3.19 -7.85 -11.83
C ALA A 107 -1.67 -7.75 -11.91
N THR A 108 -1.06 -6.76 -11.25
CA THR A 108 0.41 -6.66 -11.16
C THR A 108 0.98 -7.91 -10.50
N LEU A 109 0.44 -8.29 -9.33
CA LEU A 109 0.91 -9.46 -8.59
C LEU A 109 0.58 -10.79 -9.27
N ASP A 110 -0.47 -10.86 -10.09
CA ASP A 110 -0.73 -12.02 -10.95
C ASP A 110 0.43 -12.28 -11.92
N ASP A 111 1.04 -11.22 -12.44
CA ASP A 111 2.08 -11.33 -13.45
C ASP A 111 3.48 -11.53 -12.87
N ILE A 112 3.76 -10.99 -11.67
CA ILE A 112 5.14 -10.93 -11.14
C ILE A 112 5.37 -11.70 -9.84
N ALA A 113 4.32 -12.07 -9.09
CA ALA A 113 4.53 -12.67 -7.78
C ALA A 113 5.20 -14.05 -7.93
N PRO A 114 6.28 -14.33 -7.19
CA PRO A 114 7.01 -15.60 -7.33
C PRO A 114 6.17 -16.80 -6.86
N THR A 115 5.19 -16.58 -5.98
CA THR A 115 4.27 -17.61 -5.52
C THR A 115 2.87 -17.04 -5.25
N PRO A 116 1.82 -17.88 -5.26
CA PRO A 116 0.48 -17.48 -4.83
C PRO A 116 0.43 -16.93 -3.39
N ALA A 117 1.32 -17.42 -2.51
CA ALA A 117 1.41 -16.96 -1.13
C ALA A 117 1.89 -15.50 -1.05
N VAL A 118 2.88 -15.11 -1.87
CA VAL A 118 3.35 -13.73 -1.95
C VAL A 118 2.26 -12.80 -2.48
N LYS A 119 1.55 -13.21 -3.55
CA LYS A 119 0.39 -12.45 -4.04
C LYS A 119 -0.63 -12.23 -2.93
N LEU A 120 -1.06 -13.30 -2.26
CA LEU A 120 -2.07 -13.22 -1.19
C LEU A 120 -1.61 -12.29 -0.05
N TYR A 121 -0.34 -12.41 0.35
CA TYR A 121 0.26 -11.60 1.41
C TYR A 121 0.09 -10.09 1.15
N PHE A 122 0.39 -9.63 -0.07
CA PHE A 122 0.30 -8.22 -0.43
C PHE A 122 -1.14 -7.78 -0.71
N VAL A 123 -1.95 -8.61 -1.37
CA VAL A 123 -3.36 -8.27 -1.68
C VAL A 123 -4.17 -8.05 -0.41
N GLU A 124 -4.07 -8.93 0.60
CA GLU A 124 -4.80 -8.74 1.86
C GLU A 124 -4.44 -7.42 2.57
N ARG A 125 -3.16 -7.04 2.51
CA ARG A 125 -2.68 -5.79 3.11
C ARG A 125 -3.18 -4.58 2.33
N ALA A 126 -3.11 -4.63 1.00
CA ALA A 126 -3.62 -3.60 0.12
C ALA A 126 -5.12 -3.35 0.36
N GLU A 127 -5.92 -4.42 0.49
CA GLU A 127 -7.35 -4.35 0.80
C GLU A 127 -7.62 -3.69 2.15
N ARG A 128 -6.91 -4.09 3.22
CA ARG A 128 -7.07 -3.49 4.56
C ARG A 128 -6.70 -2.00 4.55
N ILE A 129 -5.63 -1.63 3.85
CA ILE A 129 -5.22 -0.22 3.69
C ILE A 129 -6.30 0.56 2.93
N ALA A 130 -6.76 0.04 1.79
CA ALA A 130 -7.80 0.68 0.99
C ALA A 130 -9.12 0.83 1.76
N GLN A 131 -9.51 -0.18 2.54
CA GLN A 131 -10.69 -0.12 3.41
C GLN A 131 -10.56 0.98 4.47
N SER A 132 -9.39 1.06 5.13
CA SER A 132 -9.11 2.11 6.12
C SER A 132 -9.18 3.50 5.52
N LEU A 133 -8.55 3.72 4.34
CA LEU A 133 -8.58 4.99 3.63
C LEU A 133 -10.00 5.37 3.20
N GLN A 134 -10.75 4.43 2.62
CA GLN A 134 -12.14 4.68 2.23
C GLN A 134 -13.02 5.09 3.42
N LEU A 135 -12.92 4.37 4.55
CA LEU A 135 -13.62 4.75 5.78
C LEU A 135 -13.21 6.15 6.27
N GLY A 136 -11.91 6.46 6.21
CA GLY A 136 -11.38 7.74 6.66
C GLY A 136 -11.72 8.94 5.75
N MET A 137 -11.96 8.70 4.46
CA MET A 137 -12.32 9.71 3.46
C MET A 137 -13.84 9.90 3.33
N PHE A 138 -14.59 8.80 3.28
CA PHE A 138 -16.02 8.81 2.92
C PHE A 138 -16.95 8.47 4.09
N GLY A 139 -16.41 8.00 5.23
CA GLY A 139 -17.21 7.54 6.36
C GLY A 139 -17.83 6.16 6.13
N VAL A 140 -18.73 5.77 7.03
CA VAL A 140 -19.50 4.52 6.91
C VAL A 140 -20.76 4.80 6.09
N PRO A 141 -21.04 4.04 5.01
CA PRO A 141 -22.29 4.18 4.26
C PRO A 141 -23.50 4.08 5.20
N GLY A 142 -24.37 5.09 5.18
CA GLY A 142 -25.58 5.15 6.01
C GLY A 142 -25.42 5.84 7.37
N ILE A 143 -24.22 6.26 7.75
CA ILE A 143 -24.00 7.11 8.93
C ILE A 143 -23.53 8.48 8.44
N ALA A 144 -24.47 9.43 8.36
CA ALA A 144 -24.14 10.82 8.04
C ALA A 144 -23.13 11.37 9.06
N ARG A 145 -22.05 11.97 8.56
CA ARG A 145 -21.07 12.68 9.38
C ARG A 145 -21.79 13.87 10.03
N LYS A 146 -21.87 13.95 11.36
CA LYS A 146 -22.29 15.20 12.02
C LYS A 146 -21.32 16.29 11.57
N LYS A 147 -21.85 17.38 11.00
CA LYS A 147 -21.08 18.60 10.79
C LYS A 147 -20.78 19.15 12.17
N ASP A 148 -19.52 19.15 12.56
CA ASP A 148 -19.06 19.96 13.67
C ASP A 148 -19.26 21.43 13.25
N GLY A 149 -20.05 22.15 14.05
CA GLY A 149 -20.47 23.54 13.80
C GLY A 149 -19.39 24.56 14.14
#